data_AF-A0A5K7TWS5-F1
#
_entry.id   AF-A0A5K7TWS5-F1
#
_cell.length_a   1.000
_cell.length_b   1.000
_cell.length_c   1.000
_cell.angle_alpha   90.00
_cell.angle_beta   90.00
_cell.angle_gamma   90.00
#
_symmetry.space_group_name_H-M   'P 1'
#
loop_
_entity.id
_entity.type
_entity.pdbx_description
1 polymer ?
#
loop_
_entity_poly.entity_id
_entity_poly.type
_entity_poly.pdbx_seq_one_letter_code
_entity_poly.pdbx_strand_id
1 'polypeptide(L)'
;MGSIFSGWLSSRLIGAGWSTRKARDTAMLLMALLVLPIGLASYVDSMWLMVGLLSLAAAAHQGWSANLFTTVADNFPRAQVASVMGIGGTAGSVGGMIFALMVGLVLEHYKIWGQLNLGYNLIFIAYASAYVVAWVSMRVLARPLGSAEPAPGQDALHRL
;
A
#
# COMPACT_ATOMS: atom_id res chain seq x y z
N MET A 1 -1.71 11.80 -9.84
CA MET A 1 -1.91 12.82 -8.78
C MET A 1 -1.58 12.28 -7.39
N GLY A 2 -2.18 11.17 -6.94
CA GLY A 2 -1.90 10.62 -5.61
C GLY A 2 -0.44 10.23 -5.35
N SER A 3 0.25 9.68 -6.35
CA SER A 3 1.70 9.38 -6.29
C SER A 3 2.57 10.62 -6.09
N ILE A 4 2.23 11.72 -6.77
CA ILE A 4 2.95 13.00 -6.65
C ILE A 4 2.76 13.57 -5.24
N PHE A 5 1.52 13.63 -4.75
CA PHE A 5 1.21 14.13 -3.41
C PHE A 5 1.91 13.30 -2.33
N SER A 6 1.76 11.98 -2.38
CA SER A 6 2.31 11.08 -1.37
C SER A 6 3.84 11.04 -1.40
N GLY A 7 4.44 11.11 -2.60
CA GLY A 7 5.88 11.25 -2.78
C GLY A 7 6.40 12.58 -2.22
N TRP A 8 5.76 13.69 -2.55
CA TRP A 8 6.10 15.00 -1.97
C TRP A 8 5.98 15.03 -0.45
N LEU A 9 4.92 14.44 0.11
CA LEU A 9 4.70 14.37 1.56
C LEU A 9 5.85 13.64 2.25
N SER A 10 6.23 12.46 1.76
CA SER A 10 7.35 11.70 2.31
C SER A 10 8.68 12.45 2.18
N SER A 11 8.97 13.07 1.02
CA SER A 11 10.19 13.87 0.83
C SER A 11 10.25 15.09 1.73
N ARG A 12 9.10 15.74 2.00
CA ARG A 12 9.01 16.87 2.93
C ARG A 12 9.30 16.44 4.37
N LEU A 13 8.78 15.28 4.79
CA LEU A 13 9.07 14.72 6.13
C LEU A 13 10.57 14.40 6.28
N ILE A 14 11.20 13.85 5.24
CA ILE A 14 12.66 13.60 5.21
C ILE A 14 13.42 14.92 5.34
N GLY A 15 13.03 15.95 4.59
CA GLY A 15 13.61 17.29 4.71
C GLY A 15 13.41 17.95 6.08
N ALA A 16 12.39 17.53 6.84
CA ALA A 16 12.15 17.94 8.22
C ALA A 16 12.91 17.09 9.26
N GLY A 17 13.86 16.25 8.84
CA GLY A 17 14.72 15.46 9.72
C GLY A 17 14.18 14.08 10.11
N TRP A 18 13.10 13.61 9.48
CA TRP A 18 12.62 12.25 9.72
C TRP A 18 13.49 11.23 8.98
N SER A 19 13.70 10.05 9.57
CA SER A 19 14.35 8.96 8.85
C SER A 19 13.52 8.55 7.64
N THR A 20 14.18 8.13 6.55
CA THR A 20 13.54 7.71 5.30
C THR A 20 12.43 6.70 5.57
N ARG A 21 12.73 5.65 6.33
CA ARG A 21 11.74 4.64 6.72
C ARG A 21 10.51 5.24 7.41
N LYS A 22 10.71 6.08 8.44
CA LYS A 22 9.61 6.67 9.20
C LYS A 22 8.74 7.56 8.31
N ALA A 23 9.36 8.31 7.40
CA ALA A 23 8.65 9.15 6.45
C ALA A 23 7.81 8.34 5.45
N ARG A 24 8.37 7.28 4.86
CA ARG A 24 7.66 6.37 3.94
C ARG A 24 6.50 5.66 4.64
N ASP A 25 6.75 5.07 5.81
CA ASP A 25 5.73 4.37 6.60
C ASP A 25 4.57 5.30 6.98
N THR A 26 4.86 6.55 7.32
CA THR A 26 3.82 7.55 7.67
C THR A 26 3.02 7.97 6.45
N ALA A 27 3.66 8.20 5.31
CA ALA A 27 2.96 8.53 4.06
C ALA A 27 2.04 7.37 3.62
N MET A 28 2.51 6.12 3.72
CA MET A 28 1.70 4.93 3.43
C MET A 28 0.52 4.78 4.40
N LEU A 29 0.72 5.04 5.71
CA LEU A 29 -0.36 5.02 6.69
C LEU A 29 -1.44 6.04 6.33
N LEU A 30 -1.04 7.28 5.99
CA LEU A 30 -1.98 8.32 5.62
C LEU A 30 -2.79 7.92 4.37
N MET A 31 -2.14 7.35 3.35
CA MET A 31 -2.86 6.82 2.18
C MET A 31 -3.81 5.68 2.56
N ALA A 32 -3.40 4.76 3.44
CA ALA A 32 -4.26 3.67 3.91
C ALA A 32 -5.52 4.23 4.62
N LEU A 33 -5.36 5.26 5.45
CA LEU A 33 -6.48 5.93 6.11
C LEU A 33 -7.40 6.68 5.12
N LEU A 34 -6.84 7.27 4.07
CA LEU A 34 -7.63 7.94 3.01
C LEU A 34 -8.44 6.97 2.15
N VAL A 35 -8.09 5.68 2.12
CA VAL A 35 -8.92 4.66 1.45
C VAL A 35 -10.14 4.29 2.31
N LEU A 36 -10.04 4.32 3.65
CA LEU A 36 -11.09 3.84 4.56
C LEU A 36 -12.52 4.38 4.29
N PRO A 37 -12.72 5.66 3.92
CA PRO A 37 -14.05 6.19 3.64
C PRO A 37 -14.82 5.45 2.55
N ILE A 38 -14.14 4.75 1.62
CA ILE A 38 -14.83 3.94 0.60
C ILE A 38 -15.64 2.79 1.21
N GLY A 39 -15.30 2.34 2.42
CA GLY A 39 -16.09 1.35 3.17
C GLY A 39 -17.51 1.83 3.50
N LEU A 40 -17.77 3.13 3.41
CA LEU A 40 -19.10 3.72 3.61
C LEU A 40 -19.92 3.82 2.32
N ALA A 41 -19.39 3.34 1.19
CA ALA A 41 -20.00 3.51 -0.13
C ALA A 41 -21.46 3.04 -0.23
N SER A 42 -21.84 1.97 0.48
CA SER A 42 -23.23 1.48 0.48
C SER A 42 -24.26 2.42 1.13
N TYR A 43 -23.80 3.35 1.97
CA TYR A 43 -24.65 4.31 2.67
C TYR A 43 -24.72 5.64 1.93
N VAL A 44 -24.18 5.70 0.71
CA VAL A 44 -24.07 6.91 -0.10
C VAL A 44 -25.04 6.84 -1.27
N ASP A 45 -26.14 7.59 -1.16
CA ASP A 45 -27.13 7.71 -2.24
C ASP A 45 -26.73 8.77 -3.28
N SER A 46 -25.84 9.70 -2.92
CA SER A 46 -25.38 10.77 -3.80
C SER A 46 -24.33 10.27 -4.78
N MET A 47 -24.67 10.29 -6.08
CA MET A 47 -23.76 9.96 -7.17
C MET A 47 -22.45 10.76 -7.10
N TRP A 48 -22.52 12.07 -6.84
CA TRP A 48 -21.32 12.92 -6.77
C TRP A 48 -20.42 12.58 -5.58
N LEU A 49 -21.02 12.23 -4.44
CA LEU A 49 -20.25 11.80 -3.27
C LEU A 49 -19.55 10.46 -3.54
N MET A 50 -20.24 9.51 -4.18
CA MET A 50 -19.66 8.22 -4.59
C MET A 50 -18.48 8.40 -5.56
N VAL A 51 -18.63 9.28 -6.56
CA VAL A 51 -17.54 9.63 -7.48
C VAL A 51 -16.35 10.23 -6.72
N GLY A 52 -16.62 11.12 -5.77
CA GLY A 52 -15.59 11.70 -4.90
C GLY A 52 -14.84 10.64 -4.09
N LEU A 53 -15.56 9.71 -3.45
CA LEU A 53 -14.99 8.62 -2.67
C LEU A 53 -14.15 7.66 -3.52
N LEU A 54 -14.65 7.25 -4.68
CA LEU A 54 -13.91 6.38 -5.60
C LEU A 54 -12.65 7.08 -6.13
N SER A 55 -12.74 8.36 -6.46
CA SER A 55 -11.60 9.17 -6.91
C SER A 55 -10.54 9.31 -5.81
N LEU A 56 -10.97 9.53 -4.56
CA LEU A 56 -10.09 9.58 -3.40
C LEU A 56 -9.40 8.24 -3.16
N ALA A 57 -10.15 7.14 -3.19
CA ALA A 57 -9.61 5.79 -3.00
C ALA A 57 -8.60 5.44 -4.10
N ALA A 58 -8.91 5.73 -5.37
CA ALA A 58 -8.00 5.52 -6.50
C ALA A 58 -6.72 6.38 -6.37
N ALA A 59 -6.85 7.64 -5.95
CA ALA A 59 -5.71 8.51 -5.71
C ALA A 59 -4.84 7.99 -4.55
N ALA A 60 -5.46 7.61 -3.43
CA ALA A 60 -4.76 7.07 -2.27
C ALA A 60 -4.05 5.75 -2.60
N HIS A 61 -4.68 4.85 -3.37
CA HIS A 61 -4.06 3.63 -3.89
C HIS A 61 -2.76 3.94 -4.66
N GLN A 62 -2.81 4.90 -5.59
CA GLN A 62 -1.63 5.31 -6.35
C GLN A 62 -0.54 5.96 -5.47
N GLY A 63 -0.95 6.72 -4.45
CA GLY A 63 -0.05 7.30 -3.46
C GLY A 63 0.67 6.25 -2.61
N TRP A 64 -0.05 5.18 -2.24
CA TRP A 64 0.48 4.08 -1.46
C TRP A 64 1.54 3.30 -2.24
N SER A 65 1.24 2.92 -3.49
CA SER A 65 2.18 2.18 -4.35
C SER A 65 3.48 2.93 -4.62
N ALA A 66 3.43 4.27 -4.78
CA ALA A 66 4.64 5.07 -4.97
C ALA A 66 5.60 4.99 -3.78
N ASN A 67 5.08 4.98 -2.55
CA ASN A 67 5.89 4.84 -1.35
C ASN A 67 6.32 3.39 -1.10
N LEU A 68 5.50 2.41 -1.47
CA LEU A 68 5.88 0.99 -1.40
C LEU A 68 7.12 0.71 -2.25
N PHE A 69 7.10 1.11 -3.53
CA PHE A 69 8.20 0.82 -4.45
C PHE A 69 9.50 1.53 -4.06
N THR A 70 9.39 2.77 -3.58
CA THR A 70 10.56 3.49 -3.05
C THR A 70 11.09 2.86 -1.76
N THR A 71 10.21 2.37 -0.88
CA THR A 71 10.62 1.63 0.32
C THR A 71 11.40 0.37 -0.04
N VAL A 72 10.97 -0.40 -1.05
CA VAL A 72 11.75 -1.56 -1.51
C VAL A 72 13.13 -1.14 -2.03
N ALA A 73 13.20 -0.10 -2.84
CA ALA A 73 14.49 0.42 -3.33
C ALA A 73 15.41 0.94 -2.21
N ASP A 74 14.84 1.50 -1.14
CA ASP A 74 15.57 2.03 0.01
C ASP A 74 16.14 0.93 0.93
N ASN A 75 15.55 -0.28 0.93
CA ASN A 75 15.88 -1.33 1.91
C ASN A 75 16.67 -2.53 1.32
N PHE A 76 16.74 -2.68 0.00
CA PHE A 76 17.43 -3.82 -0.64
C PHE A 76 18.65 -3.38 -1.46
N PRO A 77 19.70 -4.21 -1.56
CA PRO A 77 20.81 -3.97 -2.48
C PRO A 77 20.30 -3.81 -3.92
N ARG A 78 20.89 -2.89 -4.69
CA ARG A 78 20.46 -2.58 -6.07
C ARG A 78 20.29 -3.82 -6.96
N ALA A 79 21.15 -4.83 -6.78
CA ALA A 79 21.09 -6.09 -7.53
C ALA A 79 19.84 -6.95 -7.21
N GLN A 80 19.24 -6.79 -6.02
CA GLN A 80 18.10 -7.58 -5.56
C GLN A 80 16.75 -6.87 -5.74
N VAL A 81 16.75 -5.54 -5.91
CA VAL A 81 15.52 -4.73 -6.04
C VAL A 81 14.60 -5.28 -7.14
N ALA A 82 15.13 -5.58 -8.32
CA ALA A 82 14.34 -6.08 -9.45
C ALA A 82 13.67 -7.43 -9.13
N SER A 83 14.38 -8.36 -8.49
CA SER A 83 13.83 -9.67 -8.10
C SER A 83 12.73 -9.54 -7.04
N VAL A 84 12.94 -8.70 -6.03
CA VAL A 84 11.94 -8.46 -4.98
C VAL A 84 10.68 -7.83 -5.58
N MET A 85 10.84 -6.83 -6.44
CA MET A 85 9.74 -6.20 -7.15
C MET A 85 9.02 -7.17 -8.09
N GLY A 86 9.75 -8.06 -8.78
CA GLY A 86 9.18 -9.08 -9.66
C GLY A 86 8.35 -10.13 -8.92
N ILE A 87 8.84 -10.62 -7.78
CA ILE A 87 8.10 -11.55 -6.91
C ILE A 87 6.86 -10.84 -6.35
N GLY A 88 7.02 -9.62 -5.82
CA GLY A 88 5.91 -8.83 -5.30
C GLY A 88 4.86 -8.51 -6.37
N GLY A 89 5.29 -8.18 -7.59
CA GLY A 89 4.41 -7.92 -8.73
C GLY A 89 3.65 -9.16 -9.20
N THR A 90 4.30 -10.33 -9.20
CA THR A 90 3.65 -11.60 -9.51
C THR A 90 2.61 -11.96 -8.45
N ALA A 91 2.99 -11.89 -7.17
CA ALA A 91 2.07 -12.14 -6.06
C ALA A 91 0.88 -11.17 -6.07
N GLY A 92 1.14 -9.89 -6.36
CA GLY A 92 0.10 -8.87 -6.51
C GLY A 92 -0.86 -9.16 -7.67
N SER A 93 -0.34 -9.59 -8.82
CA SER A 93 -1.16 -9.94 -10.00
C SER A 93 -2.04 -11.17 -9.74
N VAL A 94 -1.47 -12.23 -9.15
CA VAL A 94 -2.22 -13.44 -8.77
C VAL A 94 -3.28 -13.11 -7.72
N GLY A 95 -2.92 -12.32 -6.70
CA GLY A 95 -3.87 -11.86 -5.68
C GLY A 95 -5.00 -11.03 -6.29
N GLY A 96 -4.70 -10.12 -7.21
CA GLY A 96 -5.70 -9.32 -7.93
C GLY A 96 -6.64 -10.16 -8.77
N MET A 97 -6.14 -11.19 -9.46
CA MET A 97 -6.95 -12.16 -10.20
C MET A 97 -7.91 -12.92 -9.29
N ILE A 98 -7.39 -13.48 -8.18
CA ILE A 98 -8.21 -14.20 -7.20
C ILE A 98 -9.27 -13.26 -6.59
N PHE A 99 -8.88 -12.04 -6.24
CA PHE A 99 -9.79 -11.05 -5.69
C PHE A 99 -10.93 -10.70 -6.66
N ALA A 100 -10.63 -10.50 -7.95
CA ALA A 100 -11.65 -10.22 -8.95
C ALA A 100 -12.67 -11.37 -9.09
N LEU A 101 -12.20 -12.62 -9.07
CA LEU A 101 -13.08 -13.80 -9.07
C LEU A 101 -13.96 -13.85 -7.81
N MET A 102 -13.36 -13.64 -6.65
CA MET A 102 -14.08 -13.60 -5.37
C MET A 102 -15.15 -12.50 -5.33
N VAL A 103 -14.84 -11.31 -5.84
CA VAL A 103 -15.81 -10.20 -5.97
C VAL A 103 -17.01 -10.63 -6.81
N GLY A 104 -16.77 -11.28 -7.96
CA GLY A 104 -17.85 -11.80 -8.81
C GLY A 104 -18.76 -12.78 -8.08
N LEU A 105 -18.17 -13.79 -7.42
CA LEU A 105 -18.90 -14.82 -6.67
C LEU A 105 -19.72 -14.23 -5.51
N VAL A 106 -19.14 -13.28 -4.77
CA VAL A 106 -19.82 -12.60 -3.65
C VAL A 106 -21.02 -11.81 -4.17
N LEU A 107 -20.84 -11.00 -5.22
CA LEU A 107 -21.95 -10.21 -5.78
C LEU A 107 -23.06 -11.09 -6.34
N GLU A 108 -22.72 -12.17 -7.03
CA GLU A 108 -23.71 -13.12 -7.54
C GLU A 108 -24.51 -13.78 -6.40
N HIS A 109 -23.83 -14.25 -5.35
CA HIS A 109 -24.47 -14.81 -4.17
C HIS A 109 -25.45 -13.82 -3.54
N TYR A 110 -25.01 -12.60 -3.20
CA TYR A 110 -25.88 -11.61 -2.55
C TYR A 110 -26.99 -11.07 -3.46
N LYS A 111 -26.79 -11.12 -4.80
CA LYS A 111 -27.83 -10.79 -5.77
C LYS A 111 -29.00 -11.77 -5.72
N ILE A 112 -28.72 -13.08 -5.65
CA ILE A 112 -29.75 -14.13 -5.56
C ILE A 112 -30.60 -13.97 -4.29
N TRP A 113 -29.98 -13.53 -3.20
CA TRP A 113 -30.63 -13.33 -1.89
C TRP A 113 -31.32 -11.97 -1.76
N GLY A 114 -31.33 -11.15 -2.81
CA GLY A 114 -31.93 -9.81 -2.80
C GLY A 114 -31.21 -8.79 -1.90
N GLN A 115 -29.99 -9.09 -1.44
CA GLN A 115 -29.21 -8.28 -0.50
C GLN A 115 -27.94 -7.71 -1.14
N LEU A 116 -28.05 -7.19 -2.37
CA LEU A 116 -26.91 -6.74 -3.16
C LEU A 116 -26.06 -5.66 -2.46
N ASN A 117 -26.70 -4.75 -1.71
CA ASN A 117 -26.01 -3.72 -0.93
C ASN A 117 -25.05 -4.32 0.10
N LEU A 118 -25.42 -5.44 0.72
CA LEU A 118 -24.56 -6.15 1.68
C LEU A 118 -23.32 -6.72 0.99
N GLY A 119 -23.50 -7.30 -0.20
CA GLY A 119 -22.39 -7.80 -1.03
C GLY A 119 -21.37 -6.70 -1.37
N TYR A 120 -21.84 -5.54 -1.84
CA TYR A 120 -20.96 -4.38 -2.10
C TYR A 120 -20.25 -3.90 -0.83
N ASN A 121 -20.96 -3.85 0.29
CA ASN A 121 -20.38 -3.45 1.58
C ASN A 121 -19.21 -4.32 1.99
N LEU A 122 -19.38 -5.64 1.91
CA LEU A 122 -18.33 -6.59 2.26
C LEU A 122 -17.09 -6.38 1.39
N ILE A 123 -17.27 -6.15 0.08
CA ILE A 123 -16.16 -5.93 -0.85
C ILE A 123 -15.42 -4.62 -0.54
N PHE A 124 -16.15 -3.52 -0.30
CA PHE A 124 -15.52 -2.23 -0.02
C PHE A 124 -14.80 -2.21 1.35
N ILE A 125 -15.38 -2.84 2.36
CA ILE A 125 -14.74 -2.98 3.68
C ILE A 125 -13.49 -3.88 3.57
N ALA A 126 -13.58 -4.99 2.85
CA ALA A 126 -12.43 -5.87 2.62
C ALA A 126 -11.30 -5.11 1.90
N TYR A 127 -11.62 -4.36 0.83
CA TYR A 127 -10.66 -3.53 0.12
C TYR A 127 -10.03 -2.45 1.01
N ALA A 128 -10.83 -1.71 1.77
CA ALA A 128 -10.35 -0.66 2.66
C ALA A 128 -9.43 -1.21 3.76
N SER A 129 -9.85 -2.30 4.42
CA SER A 129 -9.08 -2.93 5.49
C SER A 129 -7.75 -3.51 5.00
N ALA A 130 -7.69 -3.99 3.76
CA ALA A 130 -6.49 -4.59 3.19
C ALA A 130 -5.27 -3.65 3.21
N TYR A 131 -5.45 -2.33 3.05
CA TYR A 131 -4.33 -1.37 3.14
C TYR A 131 -3.78 -1.25 4.54
N VAL A 132 -4.65 -1.23 5.54
CA VAL A 132 -4.23 -1.17 6.95
C VAL A 132 -3.53 -2.47 7.32
N VAL A 133 -4.08 -3.62 6.92
CA VAL A 133 -3.45 -4.94 7.13
C VAL A 133 -2.09 -5.01 6.44
N ALA A 134 -1.98 -4.56 5.19
CA ALA A 134 -0.72 -4.52 4.45
C ALA A 134 0.32 -3.64 5.18
N TRP A 135 -0.08 -2.44 5.61
CA TRP A 135 0.81 -1.54 6.35
C TRP A 135 1.27 -2.13 7.68
N VAL A 136 0.37 -2.74 8.45
CA VAL A 136 0.70 -3.43 9.71
C VAL A 136 1.67 -4.58 9.43
N SER A 137 1.41 -5.37 8.39
CA SER A 137 2.25 -6.50 7.99
C SER A 137 3.67 -6.03 7.65
N MET A 138 3.80 -4.97 6.85
CA MET A 138 5.09 -4.35 6.53
C MET A 138 5.82 -3.88 7.79
N ARG A 139 5.10 -3.26 8.73
CA ARG A 139 5.70 -2.77 9.98
C ARG A 139 6.20 -3.90 10.88
N VAL A 140 5.46 -5.00 10.97
CA VAL A 140 5.81 -6.18 11.77
C VAL A 140 6.99 -6.94 11.16
N LEU A 141 7.04 -7.06 9.83
CA LEU A 141 8.10 -7.77 9.10
C LEU A 141 9.41 -6.98 9.04
N ALA A 142 9.34 -5.65 8.96
CA ALA A 142 10.51 -4.78 8.87
C ALA A 142 11.22 -4.58 10.23
N ARG A 143 11.41 -5.64 11.04
CA ARG A 143 12.21 -5.54 12.27
C ARG A 143 13.63 -5.05 11.93
N PRO A 144 14.27 -4.25 12.82
CA PRO A 144 15.56 -3.67 12.52
C PRO A 144 16.56 -4.80 12.26
N LEU A 145 17.09 -4.87 11.03
CA LEU A 145 18.34 -5.58 10.81
C LEU A 145 19.38 -4.81 11.63
N GLY A 146 19.69 -5.33 12.82
CA GLY A 146 20.82 -4.85 13.60
C GLY A 146 22.04 -4.92 12.71
N SER A 147 22.68 -3.76 12.51
CA SER A 147 24.00 -3.58 11.91
C SER A 147 24.38 -4.67 10.91
N ALA A 148 24.00 -4.48 9.63
CA ALA A 148 24.70 -5.19 8.57
C ALA A 148 26.21 -4.92 8.77
N GLU A 149 26.94 -5.96 9.13
CA GLU A 149 28.38 -5.95 9.30
C GLU A 149 29.01 -5.35 8.03
N PRO A 150 29.93 -4.38 8.15
CA PRO A 150 30.52 -3.77 6.97
C PRO A 150 31.18 -4.85 6.11
N ALA A 151 30.96 -4.76 4.80
CA ALA A 151 31.49 -5.73 3.85
C ALA A 151 33.00 -5.93 4.09
N PRO A 152 33.50 -7.19 4.11
CA PRO A 152 34.91 -7.45 4.30
C PRO A 152 35.69 -6.79 3.16
N GLY A 153 36.43 -5.72 3.50
CA GLY A 153 37.23 -4.95 2.54
C GLY A 153 37.36 -3.45 2.80
N GLN A 154 36.51 -2.82 3.63
CA GLN A 154 36.63 -1.39 3.92
C GLN A 154 37.67 -1.05 5.01
N ASP A 155 38.03 -1.99 5.89
CA ASP A 155 39.06 -1.79 6.91
C ASP A 155 40.50 -1.73 6.36
N ALA A 156 40.72 -2.21 5.12
CA ALA A 156 42.04 -2.24 4.52
C ALA A 156 42.50 -0.89 3.94
N LEU A 157 41.56 0.01 3.62
CA LEU A 157 41.87 1.31 3.01
C LEU A 157 42.17 2.43 4.02
N HIS A 158 41.83 2.23 5.30
CA HIS A 158 42.10 3.20 6.37
C HIS A 158 43.36 2.88 7.20
N ARG A 159 44.11 1.83 6.81
CA ARG A 159 45.34 1.38 7.47
C ARG A 159 46.61 1.60 6.63
N LEU A 160 46.51 2.32 5.52
CA LEU A 160 47.62 2.80 4.69
C LEU A 160 47.67 4.32 4.73
#